data_AF-A0A0N1HXL4-F1
#
_entry.id   AF-A0A0N1HXL4-F1
#
_cell.length_a   1.000
_cell.length_b   1.000
_cell.length_c   1.000
_cell.angle_alpha   90.00
_cell.angle_beta   90.00
_cell.angle_gamma   90.00
#
_symmetry.space_group_name_H-M   'P 1'
#
loop_
_entity.id
_entity.type
_entity.pdbx_description
1 polymer ?
#
loop_
_entity_poly.entity_id
_entity_poly.type
_entity_poly.pdbx_seq_one_letter_code
_entity_poly.pdbx_strand_id
1 'polypeptide(L)'
;MLQSLDGAASDALQCFFGALAQAQQTLQQDLDRLGSTAQMLQILSDENNELRTGKVHNTQELQRLGALRAEKAKLTRQTQHKQVNMQSCLAHTQHLKGPRLALVDAVEGQRRDVKALQKQYCVRAAQLHAYVAQLLAPQNSLENLRRQLVQMCDQREAGEAAVRQLKQKLEELQMEVTALNTVTQAWATESEEAGSPERRENGEGRAGYPSPHTASESDAGAPRAAVLRDAERMQILTAKRAEQQTTSTARQLQYMQEEAGLQQHRKELKELVLRLCRDIEVADALQQEEQRRFHDALNAAASSGAPRVCMSCSGDLLLDVS
;
A
#
# COMPACT_ATOMS: atom_id res chain seq x y z
N MET A 1 -48.65 5.36 -139.01
CA MET A 1 -47.52 5.23 -138.07
C MET A 1 -46.86 6.56 -137.70
N LEU A 2 -46.78 7.56 -138.60
CA LEU A 2 -46.26 8.90 -138.24
C LEU A 2 -47.27 9.75 -137.42
N GLN A 3 -48.56 9.72 -137.77
CA GLN A 3 -49.61 10.44 -137.02
C GLN A 3 -49.81 9.95 -135.57
N SER A 4 -49.48 8.68 -135.27
CA SER A 4 -49.51 8.14 -133.90
C SER A 4 -48.31 8.57 -133.06
N LEU A 5 -47.18 8.92 -133.71
CA LEU A 5 -46.01 9.48 -133.03
C LEU A 5 -46.23 10.96 -132.66
N ASP A 6 -46.92 11.73 -133.51
CA ASP A 6 -47.28 13.12 -133.22
C ASP A 6 -48.28 13.22 -132.05
N GLY A 7 -49.26 12.32 -131.99
CA GLY A 7 -50.18 12.21 -130.85
C GLY A 7 -49.44 11.86 -129.55
N ALA A 8 -48.58 10.83 -129.57
CA ALA A 8 -47.79 10.44 -128.41
C ALA A 8 -46.79 11.53 -127.95
N ALA A 9 -46.23 12.31 -128.88
CA ALA A 9 -45.34 13.44 -128.56
C ALA A 9 -46.11 14.61 -127.94
N SER A 10 -47.32 14.92 -128.44
CA SER A 10 -48.20 15.92 -127.85
C SER A 10 -48.64 15.51 -126.43
N ASP A 11 -49.03 14.26 -126.24
CA ASP A 11 -49.39 13.72 -124.92
C ASP A 11 -48.20 13.75 -123.97
N ALA A 12 -46.99 13.40 -124.43
CA ALA A 12 -45.78 13.48 -123.62
C ALA A 12 -45.47 14.93 -123.21
N LEU A 13 -45.57 15.90 -124.13
CA LEU A 13 -45.38 17.32 -123.82
C LEU A 13 -46.42 17.81 -122.81
N GLN A 14 -47.69 17.41 -122.95
CA GLN A 14 -48.74 17.77 -122.01
C GLN A 14 -48.52 17.14 -120.63
N CYS A 15 -48.03 15.90 -120.57
CA CYS A 15 -47.57 15.26 -119.34
C CYS A 15 -46.38 15.99 -118.71
N PHE A 16 -45.40 16.45 -119.51
CA PHE A 16 -44.27 17.24 -119.01
C PHE A 16 -44.70 18.59 -118.46
N PHE A 17 -45.60 19.31 -119.14
CA PHE A 17 -46.15 20.56 -118.64
C PHE A 17 -46.98 20.35 -117.36
N GLY A 18 -47.77 19.26 -117.30
CA GLY A 18 -48.49 18.86 -116.10
C GLY A 18 -47.56 18.55 -114.93
N ALA A 19 -46.51 17.75 -115.17
CA ALA A 19 -45.51 17.42 -114.16
C ALA A 19 -44.72 18.65 -113.69
N LEU A 20 -44.41 19.58 -114.59
CA LEU A 20 -43.70 20.82 -114.27
C LEU A 20 -44.58 21.79 -113.47
N ALA A 21 -45.86 21.93 -113.81
CA ALA A 21 -46.81 22.71 -113.03
C ALA A 21 -47.03 22.10 -111.63
N GLN A 22 -47.13 20.77 -111.54
CA GLN A 22 -47.23 20.06 -110.27
C GLN A 22 -45.96 20.25 -109.43
N ALA A 23 -44.77 20.14 -110.03
CA ALA A 23 -43.49 20.37 -109.36
C ALA A 23 -43.35 21.81 -108.85
N GLN A 24 -43.80 22.80 -109.62
CA GLN A 24 -43.82 24.21 -109.19
C GLN A 24 -44.78 24.43 -108.03
N GLN A 25 -45.96 23.81 -108.07
CA GLN A 25 -46.93 23.88 -106.98
C GLN A 25 -46.40 23.23 -105.70
N THR A 26 -45.75 22.06 -105.80
CA THR A 26 -45.13 21.41 -104.64
C THR A 26 -43.99 22.25 -104.08
N LEU A 27 -43.17 22.87 -104.93
CA LEU A 27 -42.08 23.72 -104.49
C LEU A 27 -42.60 24.97 -103.76
N GLN A 28 -43.70 25.56 -104.23
CA GLN A 28 -44.34 26.68 -103.54
C GLN A 28 -44.88 26.26 -102.16
N GLN A 29 -45.53 25.10 -102.07
CA GLN A 29 -46.00 24.56 -100.79
C GLN A 29 -44.86 24.28 -99.81
N ASP A 30 -43.74 23.77 -100.31
CA ASP A 30 -42.57 23.49 -99.47
C ASP A 30 -41.87 24.79 -99.04
N LEU A 31 -41.88 25.85 -99.86
CA LEU A 31 -41.41 27.18 -99.45
C LEU A 31 -42.29 27.77 -98.35
N ASP A 32 -43.61 27.63 -98.43
CA ASP A 32 -44.52 28.10 -97.38
C ASP A 32 -44.35 27.30 -96.08
N ARG A 33 -44.11 25.98 -96.18
CA ARG A 33 -43.74 25.12 -95.04
C ARG A 33 -42.40 25.51 -94.44
N LEU A 34 -41.40 25.86 -95.25
CA LEU A 34 -40.12 26.36 -94.76
C LEU A 34 -40.27 27.72 -94.06
N GLY A 35 -41.12 28.61 -94.61
CA GLY A 35 -41.44 29.88 -93.97
C GLY A 35 -42.08 29.72 -92.59
N SER A 36 -43.09 28.85 -92.48
CA SER A 36 -43.76 28.56 -91.19
C SER A 36 -42.84 27.88 -90.18
N THR A 37 -41.99 26.94 -90.61
CA THR A 37 -41.04 26.27 -89.72
C THR A 37 -39.92 27.22 -89.25
N ALA A 38 -39.45 28.13 -90.11
CA ALA A 38 -38.51 29.17 -89.72
C ALA A 38 -39.11 30.11 -88.66
N GLN A 39 -40.37 30.52 -88.81
CA GLN A 39 -41.08 31.32 -87.79
C GLN A 39 -41.23 30.56 -86.47
N MET A 40 -41.57 29.26 -86.51
CA MET A 40 -41.67 28.44 -85.31
C MET A 40 -40.30 28.28 -84.60
N LEU A 41 -39.22 28.11 -85.35
CA LEU A 41 -37.87 28.06 -84.80
C LEU A 41 -37.47 29.37 -84.14
N GLN A 42 -37.87 30.50 -84.73
CA GLN A 42 -37.65 31.82 -84.13
C GLN A 42 -38.36 31.94 -82.78
N ILE A 43 -39.65 31.57 -82.71
CA ILE A 43 -40.44 31.58 -81.46
C ILE A 43 -39.79 30.68 -80.40
N LEU A 44 -39.44 29.44 -80.76
CA LEU A 44 -38.80 28.51 -79.82
C LEU A 44 -37.43 29.00 -79.35
N SER A 45 -36.67 29.69 -80.21
CA SER A 45 -35.40 30.32 -79.84
C SER A 45 -35.62 31.43 -78.81
N ASP A 46 -36.62 32.28 -79.02
CA ASP A 46 -36.94 33.38 -78.12
C ASP A 46 -37.45 32.85 -76.76
N GLU A 47 -38.34 31.86 -76.75
CA GLU A 47 -38.76 31.16 -75.52
C GLU A 47 -37.58 30.49 -74.80
N ASN A 48 -36.64 29.88 -75.52
CA ASN A 48 -35.45 29.28 -74.92
C ASN A 48 -34.57 30.35 -74.26
N ASN A 49 -34.42 31.50 -74.91
CA ASN A 49 -33.65 32.64 -74.39
C ASN A 49 -34.32 33.25 -73.15
N GLU A 50 -35.65 33.38 -73.13
CA GLU A 50 -36.41 33.80 -71.96
C GLU A 50 -36.27 32.82 -70.79
N LEU A 51 -36.35 31.51 -71.05
CA LEU A 51 -36.17 30.48 -70.01
C LEU A 51 -34.73 30.43 -69.48
N ARG A 52 -33.73 30.63 -70.35
CA ARG A 52 -32.31 30.71 -69.95
C ARG A 52 -32.07 31.93 -69.08
N THR A 53 -32.57 33.10 -69.47
CA THR A 53 -32.43 34.32 -68.67
C THR A 53 -33.18 34.21 -67.35
N GLY A 54 -34.40 33.65 -67.33
CA GLY A 54 -35.18 33.39 -66.12
C GLY A 54 -34.50 32.41 -65.14
N LYS A 55 -33.85 31.34 -65.62
CA LYS A 55 -33.07 30.42 -64.78
C LYS A 55 -31.76 31.04 -64.27
N VAL A 56 -31.11 31.88 -65.07
CA VAL A 56 -29.88 32.59 -64.69
C VAL A 56 -30.16 33.70 -63.66
N HIS A 57 -31.39 34.23 -63.60
CA HIS A 57 -31.80 35.30 -62.69
C HIS A 57 -32.46 34.83 -61.38
N ASN A 58 -32.48 33.53 -61.07
CA ASN A 58 -32.88 33.07 -59.73
C ASN A 58 -31.71 33.24 -58.74
N THR A 59 -31.39 34.51 -58.47
CA THR A 59 -30.34 34.95 -57.56
C THR A 59 -30.50 34.38 -56.15
N GLN A 60 -31.75 34.14 -55.73
CA GLN A 60 -32.07 33.53 -54.44
C GLN A 60 -31.57 32.07 -54.34
N GLU A 61 -31.78 31.26 -55.38
CA GLU A 61 -31.26 29.89 -55.41
C GLU A 61 -29.73 29.86 -55.51
N LEU A 62 -29.10 30.79 -56.24
CA LEU A 62 -27.65 30.95 -56.28
C LEU A 62 -27.06 31.34 -54.90
N GLN A 63 -27.70 32.26 -54.19
CA GLN A 63 -27.32 32.64 -52.83
C GLN A 63 -27.50 31.47 -51.85
N ARG A 64 -28.61 30.73 -51.95
CA ARG A 64 -28.87 29.54 -51.14
C ARG A 64 -27.82 28.45 -51.39
N LEU A 65 -27.47 28.18 -52.64
CA LEU A 65 -26.39 27.26 -53.00
C LEU A 65 -25.04 27.74 -52.46
N GLY A 66 -24.76 29.04 -52.50
CA GLY A 66 -23.57 29.65 -51.90
C GLY A 66 -23.50 29.41 -50.39
N ALA A 67 -24.59 29.69 -49.67
CA ALA A 67 -24.70 29.48 -48.23
C ALA A 67 -24.53 28.00 -47.85
N LEU A 68 -25.18 27.08 -48.58
CA LEU A 68 -25.04 25.64 -48.36
C LEU A 68 -23.62 25.14 -48.61
N ARG A 69 -22.93 25.66 -49.63
CA ARG A 69 -21.51 25.34 -49.89
C ARG A 69 -20.60 25.86 -48.77
N ALA A 70 -20.86 27.06 -48.25
CA ALA A 70 -20.11 27.64 -47.14
C ALA A 70 -20.30 26.81 -45.84
N GLU A 71 -21.53 26.43 -45.52
CA GLU A 71 -21.82 25.55 -44.37
C GLU A 71 -21.22 24.16 -44.54
N LYS A 72 -21.28 23.57 -45.75
CA LYS A 72 -20.57 22.31 -46.04
C LYS A 72 -19.06 22.44 -45.80
N ALA A 73 -18.44 23.52 -46.25
CA ALA A 73 -17.01 23.75 -46.04
C ALA A 73 -16.67 23.92 -44.55
N LYS A 74 -17.50 24.66 -43.80
CA LYS A 74 -17.37 24.85 -42.35
C LYS A 74 -17.48 23.53 -41.61
N LEU A 75 -18.51 22.71 -41.89
CA LEU A 75 -18.69 21.38 -41.29
C LEU A 75 -17.54 20.43 -41.64
N THR A 76 -17.03 20.51 -42.87
CA THR A 76 -15.88 19.69 -43.30
C THR A 76 -14.64 20.04 -42.48
N ARG A 77 -14.34 21.34 -42.29
CA ARG A 77 -13.23 21.81 -41.44
C ARG A 77 -13.42 21.39 -39.98
N GLN A 78 -14.62 21.50 -39.44
CA GLN A 78 -14.93 21.04 -38.08
C GLN A 78 -14.70 19.53 -37.92
N THR A 79 -15.10 18.73 -38.91
CA THR A 79 -14.88 17.28 -38.90
C THR A 79 -13.39 16.94 -38.95
N GLN A 80 -12.62 17.62 -39.80
CA GLN A 80 -11.16 17.45 -39.86
C GLN A 80 -10.50 17.81 -38.52
N HIS A 81 -10.89 18.93 -37.91
CA HIS A 81 -10.38 19.32 -36.60
C HIS A 81 -10.74 18.29 -35.51
N LYS A 82 -11.96 17.77 -35.51
CA LYS A 82 -12.38 16.70 -34.58
C LYS A 82 -11.57 15.42 -34.80
N GLN A 83 -11.28 15.05 -36.05
CA GLN A 83 -10.45 13.89 -36.35
C GLN A 83 -9.02 14.04 -35.83
N VAL A 84 -8.39 15.21 -36.03
CA VAL A 84 -7.05 15.50 -35.50
C VAL A 84 -7.04 15.44 -33.97
N ASN A 85 -8.03 16.05 -33.31
CA ASN A 85 -8.17 15.99 -31.86
C ASN A 85 -8.35 14.55 -31.37
N MET A 86 -9.17 13.75 -32.05
CA MET A 86 -9.38 12.34 -31.70
C MET A 86 -8.08 11.53 -31.82
N GLN A 87 -7.31 11.75 -32.89
CA GLN A 87 -6.01 11.12 -33.07
C GLN A 87 -5.02 11.53 -31.98
N SER A 88 -4.98 12.81 -31.60
CA SER A 88 -4.16 13.31 -30.49
C SER A 88 -4.56 12.66 -29.15
N CYS A 89 -5.85 12.57 -28.85
CA CYS A 89 -6.34 11.90 -27.64
C CYS A 89 -6.00 10.40 -27.64
N LEU A 90 -6.10 9.73 -28.79
CA LEU A 90 -5.73 8.31 -28.93
C LEU A 90 -4.23 8.11 -28.71
N ALA A 91 -3.38 8.96 -29.30
CA ALA A 91 -1.94 8.94 -29.09
C ALA A 91 -1.57 9.17 -27.62
N HIS A 92 -2.21 10.16 -26.98
CA HIS A 92 -2.02 10.42 -25.55
C HIS A 92 -2.43 9.23 -24.69
N THR A 93 -3.58 8.62 -24.98
CA THR A 93 -4.06 7.41 -24.28
C THR A 93 -3.08 6.25 -24.45
N GLN A 94 -2.55 6.04 -25.67
CA GLN A 94 -1.55 5.01 -25.93
C GLN A 94 -0.24 5.29 -25.18
N HIS A 95 0.22 6.54 -25.14
CA HIS A 95 1.40 6.95 -24.40
C HIS A 95 1.25 6.68 -22.89
N LEU A 96 0.06 6.89 -22.32
CA LEU A 96 -0.21 6.63 -20.90
C LEU A 96 -0.34 5.14 -20.54
N LYS A 97 -0.57 4.24 -21.52
CA LYS A 97 -0.72 2.80 -21.24
C LYS A 97 0.55 2.20 -20.62
N GLY A 98 1.72 2.50 -21.19
CA GLY A 98 3.00 1.97 -20.72
C GLY A 98 3.30 2.35 -19.26
N PRO A 99 3.32 3.65 -18.91
CA PRO A 99 3.53 4.10 -17.54
C PRO A 99 2.51 3.52 -16.56
N ARG A 100 1.23 3.41 -16.96
CA ARG A 100 0.19 2.83 -16.12
C ARG A 100 0.46 1.35 -15.81
N LEU A 101 0.87 0.56 -16.80
CA LEU A 101 1.24 -0.84 -16.59
C LEU A 101 2.44 -0.97 -15.67
N ALA A 102 3.49 -0.16 -15.88
CA ALA A 102 4.66 -0.17 -15.01
C ALA A 102 4.32 0.19 -13.54
N LEU A 103 3.41 1.15 -13.33
CA LEU A 103 2.92 1.48 -11.99
C LEU A 103 2.11 0.33 -11.37
N VAL A 104 1.28 -0.36 -12.15
CA VAL A 104 0.54 -1.54 -11.68
C VAL A 104 1.51 -2.64 -11.24
N ASP A 105 2.52 -2.94 -12.05
CA ASP A 105 3.54 -3.94 -11.72
C ASP A 105 4.33 -3.56 -10.46
N ALA A 106 4.68 -2.27 -10.31
CA ALA A 106 5.36 -1.76 -9.12
C ALA A 106 4.49 -1.88 -7.86
N VAL A 107 3.20 -1.55 -7.96
CA VAL A 107 2.24 -1.70 -6.84
C VAL A 107 2.06 -3.17 -6.46
N GLU A 108 2.01 -4.08 -7.44
CA GLU A 108 1.98 -5.51 -7.16
C GLU A 108 3.24 -6.00 -6.47
N GLY A 109 4.42 -5.52 -6.90
CA GLY A 109 5.70 -5.77 -6.24
C GLY A 109 5.66 -5.33 -4.77
N GLN A 110 5.33 -4.06 -4.52
CA GLN A 110 5.22 -3.51 -3.17
C GLN A 110 4.20 -4.28 -2.30
N ARG A 111 3.08 -4.74 -2.87
CA ARG A 111 2.11 -5.58 -2.13
C ARG A 111 2.70 -6.91 -1.71
N ARG A 112 3.55 -7.53 -2.53
CA ARG A 112 4.27 -8.76 -2.17
C ARG A 112 5.27 -8.48 -1.05
N ASP A 113 6.00 -7.38 -1.14
CA ASP A 113 6.99 -6.97 -0.13
C ASP A 113 6.34 -6.67 1.22
N VAL A 114 5.23 -5.94 1.25
CA VAL A 114 4.45 -5.66 2.48
C VAL A 114 3.97 -6.96 3.12
N LYS A 115 3.46 -7.92 2.32
CA LYS A 115 3.06 -9.23 2.84
C LYS A 115 4.25 -10.01 3.41
N ALA A 116 5.41 -9.93 2.79
CA ALA A 116 6.63 -10.57 3.29
C ALA A 116 7.08 -9.93 4.62
N LEU A 117 7.11 -8.60 4.69
CA LEU A 117 7.43 -7.85 5.91
C LEU A 117 6.45 -8.14 7.03
N GLN A 118 5.16 -8.23 6.76
CA GLN A 118 4.14 -8.59 7.74
C GLN A 118 4.41 -9.99 8.32
N LYS A 119 4.73 -10.97 7.47
CA LYS A 119 5.10 -12.32 7.93
C LYS A 119 6.35 -12.28 8.82
N GLN A 120 7.40 -11.56 8.40
CA GLN A 120 8.62 -11.41 9.18
C GLN A 120 8.37 -10.74 10.53
N TYR A 121 7.53 -9.69 10.56
CA TYR A 121 7.11 -9.02 11.78
C TYR A 121 6.39 -9.98 12.72
N CYS A 122 5.41 -10.75 12.23
CA CYS A 122 4.69 -11.73 13.05
C CYS A 122 5.63 -12.79 13.64
N VAL A 123 6.59 -13.29 12.84
CA VAL A 123 7.58 -14.26 13.32
C VAL A 123 8.47 -13.64 14.40
N ARG A 124 8.99 -12.43 14.19
CA ARG A 124 9.82 -11.73 15.18
C ARG A 124 9.05 -11.40 16.46
N ALA A 125 7.80 -10.97 16.34
CA ALA A 125 6.93 -10.72 17.48
C ALA A 125 6.71 -12.01 18.30
N ALA A 126 6.42 -13.14 17.63
CA ALA A 126 6.28 -14.43 18.29
C ALA A 126 7.58 -14.87 19.00
N GLN A 127 8.74 -14.66 18.36
CA GLN A 127 10.05 -14.92 18.97
C GLN A 127 10.28 -14.06 20.21
N LEU A 128 10.01 -12.76 20.14
CA LEU A 128 10.13 -11.86 21.29
C LEU A 128 9.21 -12.27 22.44
N HIS A 129 7.94 -12.60 22.15
CA HIS A 129 7.02 -13.09 23.17
C HIS A 129 7.51 -14.41 23.81
N ALA A 130 8.05 -15.33 23.00
CA ALA A 130 8.65 -16.56 23.50
C ALA A 130 9.87 -16.28 24.39
N TYR A 131 10.77 -15.36 23.99
CA TYR A 131 11.91 -14.96 24.81
C TYR A 131 11.50 -14.31 26.13
N VAL A 132 10.52 -13.40 26.10
CA VAL A 132 9.98 -12.77 27.32
C VAL A 132 9.37 -13.83 28.24
N ALA A 133 8.59 -14.78 27.69
CA ALA A 133 8.04 -15.88 28.47
C ALA A 133 9.14 -16.76 29.09
N GLN A 134 10.20 -17.08 28.33
CA GLN A 134 11.36 -17.83 28.83
C GLN A 134 12.15 -17.09 29.90
N LEU A 135 12.23 -15.75 29.85
CA LEU A 135 12.89 -14.93 30.87
C LEU A 135 12.05 -14.79 32.14
N LEU A 136 10.72 -14.73 32.01
CA LEU A 136 9.81 -14.58 33.16
C LEU A 136 9.53 -15.92 33.86
N ALA A 137 9.52 -17.04 33.14
CA ALA A 137 9.33 -18.38 33.71
C ALA A 137 10.27 -18.69 34.90
N PRO A 138 11.60 -18.46 34.83
CA PRO A 138 12.49 -18.70 35.96
C PRO A 138 12.29 -17.70 37.10
N GLN A 139 11.81 -16.47 36.84
CA GLN A 139 11.52 -15.50 37.91
C GLN A 139 10.40 -15.99 38.82
N ASN A 140 9.34 -16.55 38.24
CA ASN A 140 8.26 -17.19 39.00
C ASN A 140 8.78 -18.38 39.83
N SER A 141 9.74 -19.14 39.30
CA SER A 141 10.37 -20.25 40.04
C SER A 141 11.27 -19.77 41.19
N LEU A 142 11.98 -18.66 41.01
CA LEU A 142 12.83 -18.05 42.03
C LEU A 142 11.99 -17.42 43.15
N GLU A 143 10.87 -16.79 42.83
CA GLU A 143 9.93 -16.29 43.83
C GLU A 143 9.34 -17.43 44.66
N ASN A 144 8.99 -18.56 44.03
CA ASN A 144 8.54 -19.75 44.75
C ASN A 144 9.64 -20.32 45.66
N LEU A 145 10.88 -20.40 45.19
CA LEU A 145 12.01 -20.85 46.00
C LEU A 145 12.29 -19.89 47.17
N ARG A 146 12.18 -18.57 46.96
CA ARG A 146 12.30 -17.58 48.05
C ARG A 146 11.22 -17.78 49.10
N ARG A 147 9.96 -17.99 48.70
CA ARG A 147 8.86 -18.29 49.64
C ARG A 147 9.11 -19.58 50.42
N GLN A 148 9.58 -20.64 49.75
CA GLN A 148 9.95 -21.89 50.42
C GLN A 148 11.09 -21.68 51.42
N LEU A 149 12.08 -20.85 51.09
CA LEU A 149 13.22 -20.56 51.97
C LEU A 149 12.76 -19.80 53.22
N VAL A 150 11.89 -18.80 53.07
CA VAL A 150 11.26 -18.10 54.21
C VAL A 150 10.48 -19.08 55.08
N GLN A 151 9.66 -19.95 54.50
CA GLN A 151 8.93 -20.97 55.26
C GLN A 151 9.85 -21.92 56.04
N MET A 152 10.98 -22.33 55.45
CA MET A 152 11.97 -23.17 56.13
C MET A 152 12.70 -22.43 57.26
N CYS A 153 12.99 -21.14 57.08
CA CYS A 153 13.52 -20.29 58.14
C CYS A 153 12.53 -20.15 59.30
N ASP A 154 11.26 -19.85 59.01
CA ASP A 154 10.21 -19.73 60.02
C ASP A 154 10.03 -21.06 60.80
N GLN A 155 10.03 -22.19 60.10
CA GLN A 155 9.98 -23.53 60.72
C GLN A 155 11.20 -23.81 61.60
N ARG A 156 12.38 -23.40 61.17
CA ARG A 156 13.61 -23.54 61.96
C ARG A 156 13.56 -22.67 63.21
N GLU A 157 13.14 -21.41 63.09
CA GLU A 157 13.00 -20.49 64.23
C GLU A 157 11.98 -21.01 65.24
N ALA A 158 10.85 -21.55 64.76
CA ALA A 158 9.85 -22.20 65.60
C ALA A 158 10.42 -23.45 66.30
N GLY A 159 11.20 -24.27 65.59
CA GLY A 159 11.89 -25.43 66.16
C GLY A 159 12.93 -25.04 67.22
N GLU A 160 13.75 -24.02 66.94
CA GLU A 160 14.73 -23.49 67.89
C GLU A 160 14.06 -22.87 69.12
N ALA A 161 12.92 -22.20 68.96
CA ALA A 161 12.11 -21.72 70.07
C ALA A 161 11.55 -22.86 70.92
N ALA A 162 11.04 -23.93 70.30
CA ALA A 162 10.57 -25.12 71.00
C ALA A 162 11.70 -25.82 71.77
N VAL A 163 12.89 -25.95 71.17
CA VAL A 163 14.07 -26.51 71.83
C VAL A 163 14.50 -25.65 73.02
N ARG A 164 14.48 -24.31 72.89
CA ARG A 164 14.76 -23.41 74.01
C ARG A 164 13.77 -23.58 75.17
N GLN A 165 12.48 -23.69 74.87
CA GLN A 165 11.45 -23.96 75.88
C GLN A 165 11.65 -25.31 76.56
N LEU A 166 12.01 -26.36 75.81
CA LEU A 166 12.30 -27.67 76.38
C LEU A 166 13.56 -27.66 77.26
N LYS A 167 14.61 -26.92 76.87
CA LYS A 167 15.81 -26.74 77.71
C LYS A 167 15.47 -26.01 79.01
N GLN A 168 14.69 -24.94 78.96
CA GLN A 168 14.23 -24.22 80.15
C GLN A 168 13.44 -25.15 81.09
N LYS A 169 12.49 -25.92 80.55
CA LYS A 169 11.75 -26.92 81.34
C LYS A 169 12.65 -27.99 81.95
N LEU A 170 13.69 -28.41 81.22
CA LEU A 170 14.64 -29.41 81.72
C LEU A 170 15.50 -28.82 82.84
N GLU A 171 15.93 -27.57 82.72
CA GLU A 171 16.63 -26.84 83.79
C GLU A 171 15.74 -26.65 85.02
N GLU A 172 14.46 -26.29 84.84
CA GLU A 172 13.45 -26.22 85.91
C GLU A 172 13.29 -27.58 86.60
N LEU A 173 13.10 -28.67 85.86
CA LEU A 173 13.00 -30.02 86.40
C LEU A 173 14.29 -30.48 87.10
N GLN A 174 15.47 -30.10 86.59
CA GLN A 174 16.75 -30.37 87.26
C GLN A 174 16.87 -29.60 88.58
N MET A 175 16.43 -28.34 88.62
CA MET A 175 16.34 -27.55 89.85
C MET A 175 15.37 -28.19 90.85
N GLU A 176 14.21 -28.67 90.40
CA GLU A 176 13.25 -29.40 91.25
C GLU A 176 13.84 -30.70 91.79
N VAL A 177 14.53 -31.50 90.97
CA VAL A 177 15.18 -32.75 91.39
C VAL A 177 16.33 -32.48 92.36
N THR A 178 17.16 -31.46 92.12
CA THR A 178 18.22 -31.08 93.07
C THR A 178 17.66 -30.57 94.38
N ALA A 179 16.59 -29.76 94.36
CA ALA A 179 15.88 -29.33 95.56
C ALA A 179 15.33 -30.54 96.34
N LEU A 180 14.65 -31.48 95.66
CA LEU A 180 14.19 -32.73 96.27
C LEU A 180 15.34 -33.55 96.85
N ASN A 181 16.46 -33.68 96.14
CA ASN A 181 17.64 -34.40 96.63
C ASN A 181 18.27 -33.72 97.84
N THR A 182 18.32 -32.38 97.91
CA THR A 182 18.81 -31.66 99.10
C THR A 182 17.89 -31.83 100.30
N VAL A 183 16.56 -31.85 100.09
CA VAL A 183 15.60 -32.20 101.14
C VAL A 183 15.81 -33.66 101.57
N THR A 184 16.00 -34.59 100.64
CA THR A 184 16.24 -36.00 100.96
C THR A 184 17.56 -36.21 101.70
N GLN A 185 18.62 -35.45 101.38
CA GLN A 185 19.89 -35.46 102.11
C GLN A 185 19.77 -34.80 103.49
N ALA A 186 19.00 -33.71 103.64
CA ALA A 186 18.71 -33.12 104.94
C ALA A 186 17.95 -34.10 105.86
N TRP A 187 17.05 -34.91 105.28
CA TRP A 187 16.34 -35.99 105.98
C TRP A 187 17.25 -37.19 106.27
N ALA A 188 18.26 -37.46 105.43
CA ALA A 188 19.28 -38.48 105.70
C ALA A 188 20.25 -38.04 106.82
N THR A 189 20.57 -36.75 106.95
CA THR A 189 21.37 -36.23 108.07
C THR A 189 20.63 -36.18 109.41
N GLU A 190 19.30 -36.26 109.42
CA GLU A 190 18.50 -36.48 110.64
C GLU A 190 18.27 -37.97 110.94
N SER A 191 18.83 -38.88 110.13
CA SER A 191 18.67 -40.33 110.24
C SER A 191 19.99 -41.10 110.07
N GLU A 192 21.05 -40.66 110.75
CA GLU A 192 22.28 -41.45 110.92
C GLU A 192 22.68 -41.55 112.42
N GLU A 193 21.82 -42.20 113.20
CA GLU A 193 22.24 -43.08 114.30
C GLU A 193 21.58 -44.45 114.09
N ALA A 194 22.23 -45.32 113.31
CA ALA A 194 22.33 -46.78 113.55
C ALA A 194 22.90 -47.53 112.33
N GLY A 195 24.11 -48.07 112.52
CA GLY A 195 24.41 -49.47 112.20
C GLY A 195 24.48 -49.91 110.73
N SER A 196 25.70 -49.91 110.19
CA SER A 196 26.21 -50.74 109.08
C SER A 196 26.01 -52.27 109.31
N PRO A 197 26.50 -53.20 108.45
CA PRO A 197 26.71 -53.24 106.98
C PRO A 197 26.12 -54.53 106.34
N GLU A 198 26.10 -54.68 104.99
CA GLU A 198 26.51 -55.94 104.31
C GLU A 198 26.56 -55.85 102.76
N ARG A 199 27.82 -55.82 102.28
CA ARG A 199 28.50 -56.58 101.20
C ARG A 199 27.74 -57.35 100.08
N ARG A 200 28.43 -57.36 98.91
CA ARG A 200 28.43 -58.27 97.73
C ARG A 200 27.48 -57.90 96.58
N GLU A 201 27.79 -58.04 95.29
CA GLU A 201 28.98 -58.45 94.51
C GLU A 201 28.66 -58.10 93.03
N ASN A 202 29.71 -57.83 92.25
CA ASN A 202 29.89 -58.13 90.82
C ASN A 202 28.80 -57.81 89.79
N GLY A 203 29.21 -57.05 88.76
CA GLY A 203 28.48 -56.96 87.50
C GLY A 203 29.19 -56.04 86.49
N GLU A 204 30.16 -56.59 85.79
CA GLU A 204 30.81 -56.01 84.61
C GLU A 204 29.77 -55.57 83.56
N GLY A 205 29.97 -54.38 82.97
CA GLY A 205 29.02 -53.78 82.02
C GLY A 205 29.69 -52.77 81.09
N ARG A 206 30.64 -53.28 80.31
CA ARG A 206 31.38 -52.67 79.21
C ARG A 206 30.45 -52.16 78.09
N ALA A 207 30.49 -50.85 77.79
CA ALA A 207 30.32 -50.21 76.47
C ALA A 207 30.27 -48.70 76.71
N GLY A 208 31.13 -47.83 76.19
CA GLY A 208 31.76 -47.84 74.87
C GLY A 208 31.64 -46.40 74.38
N TYR A 209 32.42 -45.49 74.97
CA TYR A 209 32.67 -44.17 74.39
C TYR A 209 33.70 -44.34 73.26
N PRO A 210 33.42 -43.90 72.02
CA PRO A 210 34.45 -43.55 71.08
C PRO A 210 34.58 -42.02 71.06
N SER A 211 35.56 -41.52 71.79
CA SER A 211 36.32 -40.35 71.36
C SER A 211 37.70 -40.86 70.94
N PRO A 212 38.00 -40.98 69.64
CA PRO A 212 39.34 -41.31 69.21
C PRO A 212 40.14 -40.02 69.08
N HIS A 213 41.09 -39.89 70.00
CA HIS A 213 42.31 -39.15 69.80
C HIS A 213 42.99 -39.57 68.49
N THR A 214 43.23 -38.57 67.65
CA THR A 214 44.52 -38.32 66.97
C THR A 214 45.26 -39.55 66.45
N ALA A 215 44.87 -40.02 65.27
CA ALA A 215 45.81 -40.63 64.34
C ALA A 215 46.57 -39.48 63.65
N SER A 216 47.73 -39.15 64.19
CA SER A 216 48.78 -38.43 63.47
C SER A 216 49.38 -39.40 62.45
N GLU A 217 48.67 -39.65 61.35
CA GLU A 217 49.29 -40.19 60.16
C GLU A 217 50.04 -39.06 59.46
N SER A 218 51.35 -39.20 59.52
CA SER A 218 52.32 -38.57 58.65
C SER A 218 51.89 -38.72 57.18
N ASP A 219 51.32 -37.67 56.62
CA ASP A 219 51.54 -37.34 55.22
C ASP A 219 51.88 -35.85 55.10
N ALA A 220 53.10 -35.53 55.54
CA ALA A 220 53.79 -34.29 55.21
C ALA A 220 54.20 -34.35 53.72
N GLY A 221 53.20 -34.29 52.84
CA GLY A 221 53.30 -34.43 51.41
C GLY A 221 52.47 -33.38 50.68
N ALA A 222 53.02 -32.16 50.59
CA ALA A 222 52.65 -31.11 49.63
C ALA A 222 51.36 -30.27 49.87
N PRO A 223 51.42 -29.25 50.76
CA PRO A 223 50.51 -28.10 50.70
C PRO A 223 50.72 -27.21 49.46
N ARG A 224 51.73 -27.50 48.62
CA ARG A 224 51.99 -26.79 47.36
C ARG A 224 51.08 -27.22 46.19
N ALA A 225 50.61 -28.46 46.14
CA ALA A 225 49.83 -28.96 45.01
C ALA A 225 48.37 -28.49 44.99
N ALA A 226 47.78 -28.21 46.16
CA ALA A 226 46.44 -27.64 46.27
C ALA A 226 46.44 -26.12 45.99
N VAL A 227 47.45 -25.40 46.51
CA VAL A 227 47.61 -23.96 46.31
C VAL A 227 47.92 -23.61 44.85
N LEU A 228 48.67 -24.47 44.12
CA LEU A 228 48.90 -24.30 42.68
C LEU A 228 47.61 -24.50 41.85
N ARG A 229 46.74 -25.46 42.21
CA ARG A 229 45.43 -25.63 41.53
C ARG A 229 44.45 -24.49 41.80
N ASP A 230 44.47 -23.92 43.00
CA ASP A 230 43.61 -22.77 43.34
C ASP A 230 44.11 -21.47 42.70
N ALA A 231 45.43 -21.29 42.58
CA ALA A 231 46.03 -20.20 41.82
C ALA A 231 45.71 -20.29 40.31
N GLU A 232 45.80 -21.50 39.72
CA GLU A 232 45.40 -21.76 38.34
C GLU A 232 43.88 -21.54 38.13
N ARG A 233 43.03 -21.96 39.08
CA ARG A 233 41.58 -21.68 39.04
C ARG A 233 41.27 -20.18 39.10
N MET A 234 41.96 -19.43 39.96
CA MET A 234 41.81 -17.98 40.04
C MET A 234 42.27 -17.27 38.75
N GLN A 235 43.33 -17.76 38.11
CA GLN A 235 43.77 -17.28 36.79
C GLN A 235 42.74 -17.59 35.69
N ILE A 236 42.13 -18.78 35.68
CA ILE A 236 41.07 -19.13 34.71
C ILE A 236 39.82 -18.27 34.94
N LEU A 237 39.43 -18.01 36.18
CA LEU A 237 38.26 -17.17 36.49
C LEU A 237 38.50 -15.70 36.14
N THR A 238 39.70 -15.19 36.36
CA THR A 238 40.08 -13.82 35.97
C THR A 238 40.17 -13.69 34.45
N ALA A 239 40.74 -14.68 33.74
CA ALA A 239 40.73 -14.72 32.28
C ALA A 239 39.30 -14.76 31.73
N LYS A 240 38.41 -15.60 32.28
CA LYS A 240 36.99 -15.64 31.90
C LYS A 240 36.25 -14.34 32.17
N ARG A 241 36.54 -13.66 33.29
CA ARG A 241 35.98 -12.32 33.57
C ARG A 241 36.48 -11.29 32.57
N ALA A 242 37.78 -11.28 32.24
CA ALA A 242 38.34 -10.37 31.24
C ALA A 242 37.75 -10.62 29.84
N GLU A 243 37.52 -11.89 29.48
CA GLU A 243 36.89 -12.28 28.21
C GLU A 243 35.39 -11.88 28.18
N GLN A 244 34.67 -12.03 29.30
CA GLN A 244 33.29 -11.52 29.43
C GLN A 244 33.22 -9.99 29.39
N GLN A 245 34.21 -9.30 29.94
CA GLN A 245 34.26 -7.84 29.95
C GLN A 245 34.59 -7.28 28.56
N THR A 246 35.52 -7.90 27.84
CA THR A 246 35.84 -7.51 26.46
C THR A 246 34.71 -7.81 25.48
N THR A 247 33.99 -8.91 25.66
CA THR A 247 32.79 -9.20 24.85
C THR A 247 31.61 -8.28 25.19
N SER A 248 31.44 -7.87 26.45
CA SER A 248 30.38 -6.92 26.82
C SER A 248 30.66 -5.50 26.31
N THR A 249 31.92 -5.04 26.39
CA THR A 249 32.32 -3.73 25.84
C THR A 249 32.25 -3.70 24.32
N ALA A 250 32.64 -4.78 23.64
CA ALA A 250 32.49 -4.91 22.19
C ALA A 250 31.02 -4.86 21.76
N ARG A 251 30.12 -5.54 22.48
CA ARG A 251 28.68 -5.47 22.23
C ARG A 251 28.12 -4.07 22.48
N GLN A 252 28.52 -3.41 23.57
CA GLN A 252 28.11 -2.02 23.83
C GLN A 252 28.56 -1.06 22.72
N LEU A 253 29.78 -1.19 22.21
CA LEU A 253 30.26 -0.38 21.09
C LEU A 253 29.46 -0.63 19.81
N GLN A 254 29.11 -1.90 19.51
CA GLN A 254 28.24 -2.23 18.38
C GLN A 254 26.85 -1.61 18.52
N TYR A 255 26.22 -1.73 19.70
CA TYR A 255 24.92 -1.09 19.97
C TYR A 255 24.97 0.42 19.79
N MET A 256 26.02 1.09 20.29
CA MET A 256 26.19 2.54 20.13
C MET A 256 26.36 2.95 18.66
N GLN A 257 27.08 2.15 17.86
CA GLN A 257 27.23 2.40 16.43
C GLN A 257 25.93 2.18 15.66
N GLU A 258 25.19 1.10 15.96
CA GLU A 258 23.89 0.84 15.36
C GLU A 258 22.87 1.92 15.73
N GLU A 259 22.86 2.37 16.98
CA GLU A 259 21.97 3.44 17.45
C GLU A 259 22.31 4.78 16.79
N ALA A 260 23.59 5.11 16.61
CA ALA A 260 24.02 6.28 15.85
C ALA A 260 23.58 6.20 14.38
N GLY A 261 23.73 5.04 13.73
CA GLY A 261 23.26 4.80 12.36
C GLY A 261 21.74 4.95 12.23
N LEU A 262 20.98 4.39 13.17
CA LEU A 262 19.51 4.53 13.21
C LEU A 262 19.07 5.97 13.45
N GLN A 263 19.78 6.73 14.29
CA GLN A 263 19.52 8.15 14.49
C GLN A 263 19.77 8.96 13.22
N GLN A 264 20.81 8.63 12.46
CA GLN A 264 21.11 9.28 11.19
C GLN A 264 20.03 8.99 10.14
N HIS A 265 19.66 7.72 9.95
CA HIS A 265 18.55 7.37 9.05
C HIS A 265 17.22 7.99 9.48
N ARG A 266 16.94 8.11 10.78
CA ARG A 266 15.75 8.84 11.26
C ARG A 266 15.78 10.31 10.87
N LYS A 267 16.94 10.97 10.88
CA LYS A 267 17.07 12.37 10.44
C LYS A 267 16.86 12.48 8.93
N GLU A 268 17.52 11.63 8.15
CA GLU A 268 17.36 11.59 6.68
C GLU A 268 15.91 11.32 6.28
N LEU A 269 15.23 10.39 6.94
CA LEU A 269 13.83 10.08 6.68
C LEU A 269 12.92 11.27 7.04
N LYS A 270 13.18 11.95 8.16
CA LYS A 270 12.42 13.16 8.53
C LYS A 270 12.62 14.28 7.51
N GLU A 271 13.84 14.50 7.04
CA GLU A 271 14.13 15.49 6.02
C GLU A 271 13.45 15.17 4.69
N LEU A 272 13.46 13.89 4.29
CA LEU A 272 12.77 13.43 3.09
C LEU A 272 11.25 13.65 3.20
N VAL A 273 10.65 13.28 4.34
CA VAL A 273 9.21 13.49 4.59
C VAL A 273 8.86 14.97 4.55
N LEU A 274 9.67 15.84 5.18
CA LEU A 274 9.43 17.29 5.14
C LEU A 274 9.54 17.85 3.72
N ARG A 275 10.47 17.34 2.91
CA ARG A 275 10.60 17.74 1.50
C ARG A 275 9.37 17.29 0.69
N LEU A 276 8.92 16.05 0.87
CA LEU A 276 7.71 15.55 0.22
C LEU A 276 6.45 16.33 0.63
N CYS A 277 6.32 16.71 1.90
CA CYS A 277 5.21 17.55 2.35
C CYS A 277 5.20 18.90 1.62
N ARG A 278 6.37 19.55 1.48
CA ARG A 278 6.49 20.80 0.72
C ARG A 278 6.15 20.61 -0.76
N ASP A 279 6.62 19.53 -1.37
CA ASP A 279 6.35 19.25 -2.78
C ASP A 279 4.84 19.03 -3.03
N ILE A 280 4.15 18.36 -2.10
CA ILE A 280 2.68 18.18 -2.14
C ILE A 280 1.97 19.53 -1.96
N GLU A 281 2.37 20.34 -0.98
CA GLU A 281 1.79 21.68 -0.76
C GLU A 281 1.93 22.57 -2.00
N VAL A 282 3.08 22.51 -2.68
CA VAL A 282 3.32 23.24 -3.93
C VAL A 282 2.46 22.70 -5.07
N ALA A 283 2.35 21.36 -5.20
CA ALA A 283 1.50 20.74 -6.22
C ALA A 283 0.02 21.12 -6.01
N ASP A 284 -0.46 21.09 -4.77
CA ASP A 284 -1.83 21.49 -4.41
C ASP A 284 -2.07 22.97 -4.70
N ALA A 285 -1.10 23.85 -4.40
CA ALA A 285 -1.19 25.27 -4.72
C ALA A 285 -1.30 25.51 -6.24
N LEU A 286 -0.47 24.83 -7.03
CA LEU A 286 -0.51 24.91 -8.49
C LEU A 286 -1.86 24.40 -9.04
N GLN A 287 -2.37 23.30 -8.51
CA GLN A 287 -3.68 22.77 -8.90
C GLN A 287 -4.81 23.75 -8.57
N GLN A 288 -4.78 24.39 -7.39
CA GLN A 288 -5.76 25.41 -7.03
C GLN A 288 -5.68 26.64 -7.93
N GLU A 289 -4.48 27.07 -8.33
CA GLU A 289 -4.31 28.15 -9.30
C GLU A 289 -4.89 27.79 -10.67
N GLU A 290 -4.67 26.58 -11.16
CA GLU A 290 -5.26 26.13 -12.43
C GLU A 290 -6.79 26.07 -12.35
N GLN A 291 -7.34 25.56 -11.25
CA GLN A 291 -8.79 25.54 -11.03
C GLN A 291 -9.37 26.95 -10.96
N ARG A 292 -8.69 27.89 -10.28
CA ARG A 292 -9.09 29.31 -10.25
C ARG A 292 -9.05 29.91 -11.64
N ARG A 293 -7.98 29.72 -12.41
CA ARG A 293 -7.88 30.19 -13.80
C ARG A 293 -8.99 29.61 -14.68
N PHE A 294 -9.35 28.33 -14.49
CA PHE A 294 -10.47 27.71 -15.18
C PHE A 294 -11.81 28.37 -14.79
N HIS A 295 -12.05 28.58 -13.50
CA HIS A 295 -13.25 29.26 -13.03
C HIS A 295 -13.32 30.72 -13.50
N ASP A 296 -12.21 31.44 -13.48
CA ASP A 296 -12.12 32.81 -13.98
C ASP A 296 -12.38 32.86 -15.50
N ALA A 297 -11.88 31.89 -16.27
CA ALA A 297 -12.18 31.76 -17.69
C ALA A 297 -13.68 31.48 -17.95
N LEU A 298 -14.30 30.62 -17.15
CA LEU A 298 -15.74 30.35 -17.22
C LEU A 298 -16.58 31.59 -16.85
N ASN A 299 -16.15 32.34 -15.83
CA ASN A 299 -16.79 33.57 -15.38
C ASN A 299 -16.60 34.69 -16.38
N ALA A 300 -15.42 34.84 -16.99
CA ALA A 300 -15.15 35.78 -18.08
C ALA A 300 -16.02 35.47 -19.31
N ALA A 301 -16.16 34.18 -19.66
CA ALA A 301 -17.07 33.72 -20.71
C ALA A 301 -18.56 33.84 -20.32
N ALA A 302 -18.89 34.08 -19.04
CA ALA A 302 -20.24 34.38 -18.57
C ALA A 302 -20.54 35.88 -18.52
N SER A 303 -19.53 36.70 -18.23
CA SER A 303 -19.63 38.14 -18.02
C SER A 303 -19.30 38.97 -19.26
N SER A 304 -18.58 38.43 -20.24
CA SER A 304 -18.62 38.97 -21.59
C SER A 304 -20.04 38.71 -22.11
N GLY A 305 -20.86 39.75 -22.24
CA GLY A 305 -22.24 39.70 -22.74
C GLY A 305 -22.38 39.26 -24.20
N ALA A 306 -21.52 38.37 -24.68
CA ALA A 306 -21.71 37.64 -25.92
C ALA A 306 -22.94 36.73 -25.73
N PRO A 307 -23.95 36.84 -26.62
CA PRO A 307 -25.16 36.03 -26.51
C PRO A 307 -24.76 34.56 -26.50
N ARG A 308 -25.15 33.85 -25.44
CA ARG A 308 -24.94 32.40 -25.29
C ARG A 308 -25.94 31.68 -26.18
N VAL A 309 -25.73 31.84 -27.48
CA VAL A 309 -26.49 31.16 -28.51
C VAL A 309 -26.04 29.71 -28.50
N CYS A 310 -26.92 28.79 -28.11
CA CYS A 310 -26.66 27.37 -28.28
C CYS A 310 -26.43 27.09 -29.77
N MET A 311 -25.22 26.68 -30.15
CA MET A 311 -24.84 26.39 -31.56
C MET A 311 -25.72 25.33 -32.24
N SER A 312 -26.51 24.57 -31.47
CA SER A 312 -27.41 23.54 -31.97
C SER A 312 -28.84 24.04 -32.24
N CYS A 313 -29.31 25.10 -31.56
CA CYS A 313 -30.70 25.56 -31.68
C CYS A 313 -30.89 27.07 -31.82
N SER A 314 -29.81 27.85 -31.80
CA SER A 314 -29.83 29.31 -31.91
C SER A 314 -30.65 30.06 -30.85
N GLY A 315 -31.14 29.38 -29.81
CA GLY A 315 -31.90 30.00 -28.73
C GLY A 315 -30.98 30.69 -27.72
N ASP A 316 -31.32 31.93 -27.37
CA ASP A 316 -30.69 32.65 -26.25
C ASP A 316 -31.14 32.02 -24.92
N LEU A 317 -30.19 31.58 -24.12
CA LEU A 317 -30.42 30.94 -22.81
C LEU A 317 -30.85 31.92 -21.69
N LEU A 318 -31.28 33.14 -22.01
CA LEU A 318 -31.60 34.20 -21.04
C LEU A 318 -32.99 34.84 -21.24
N LEU A 319 -33.95 34.12 -21.83
CA LEU A 319 -35.37 34.48 -21.74
C LEU A 319 -36.07 33.43 -20.87
N ASP A 320 -36.04 33.65 -19.55
CA ASP A 320 -37.12 33.27 -18.61
C ASP A 320 -36.70 33.63 -17.17
N VAL A 321 -36.62 34.94 -16.89
CA VAL A 321 -36.89 35.47 -15.55
C VAL A 321 -37.62 36.80 -15.73
N SER A 322 -38.93 36.75 -15.97
CA SER A 322 -39.90 37.84 -15.75
C SER A 322 -41.27 37.21 -15.57
#